data_AF-A0A158CKK0-F1
#
_entry.id   AF-A0A158CKK0-F1
#
_cell.length_a   1.000
_cell.length_b   1.000
_cell.length_c   1.000
_cell.angle_alpha   90.00
_cell.angle_beta   90.00
_cell.angle_gamma   90.00
#
_symmetry.space_group_name_H-M   'P 1'
#
loop_
_entity.id
_entity.type
_entity.pdbx_description
1 polymer ?
#
loop_
_entity_poly.entity_id
_entity_poly.type
_entity_poly.pdbx_seq_one_letter_code
_entity_poly.pdbx_strand_id
1 'polypeptide(L)'
;MTGGLISTGYIVFVGAAYFLLRRHYGIDSDNFAKIFPSIVAALTSLLAAVIAYVNVKRQAELSLKVERYKADLSKEVEDSKLELSTKLEQAKFVLSGDIEALKVRLTEESNAYSELLKAMDIFYYAMAKLEEGTYKAKEAKTLDDSLGSFSYYLYRLNEACRPPFEQYWERLHFIRERCEDLATVEEKRELWQSTVREIADYHADFVAAFNEHHRAGPGS
;
A
#
# COMPACT_ATOMS: atom_id res chain seq x y z
N MET A 1 58.05 -1.46 39.09
CA MET A 1 58.46 -0.26 39.88
C MET A 1 57.26 0.37 40.62
N THR A 2 56.36 -0.41 41.22
CA THR A 2 55.19 0.10 41.98
C THR A 2 55.27 -0.16 43.50
N GLY A 3 56.23 -0.97 43.96
CA GLY A 3 56.39 -1.29 45.38
C GLY A 3 57.01 -0.19 46.25
N GLY A 4 57.74 0.77 45.65
CA GLY A 4 58.42 1.84 46.39
C GLY A 4 57.48 2.93 46.93
N LEU A 5 56.42 3.28 46.20
CA LEU A 5 55.51 4.38 46.56
C LEU A 5 54.54 4.05 47.69
N ILE A 6 54.14 2.77 47.81
CA ILE A 6 53.25 2.32 48.89
C ILE A 6 54.00 2.32 50.24
N SER A 7 55.30 2.01 50.22
CA SER A 7 56.15 1.97 51.41
C SER A 7 56.34 3.35 52.04
N THR A 8 56.62 4.39 51.25
CA THR A 8 56.83 5.75 51.77
C THR A 8 55.55 6.37 52.33
N GLY A 9 54.41 6.17 51.67
CA GLY A 9 53.11 6.66 52.15
C GLY A 9 52.68 6.02 53.47
N TYR A 10 52.89 4.70 53.61
CA TYR A 10 52.57 3.97 54.84
C TYR A 10 53.43 4.45 56.01
N ILE A 11 54.75 4.62 55.81
CA ILE A 11 55.67 5.10 56.86
C ILE A 11 55.31 6.50 57.34
N VAL A 12 54.98 7.42 56.41
CA VAL A 12 54.56 8.79 56.75
C VAL A 12 53.23 8.79 57.51
N PHE A 13 52.27 7.95 57.11
CA PHE A 13 50.98 7.82 57.79
C PHE A 13 51.11 7.24 59.21
N VAL A 14 51.88 6.16 59.37
CA VAL A 14 52.14 5.52 60.67
C VAL A 14 52.87 6.50 61.60
N GLY A 15 53.87 7.22 61.08
CA GLY A 15 54.61 8.24 61.82
C GLY A 15 53.73 9.42 62.27
N ALA A 16 52.84 9.91 61.39
CA ALA A 16 51.90 10.97 61.71
C ALA A 16 50.85 10.52 62.75
N ALA A 17 50.32 9.30 62.60
CA ALA A 17 49.37 8.71 63.55
C ALA A 17 50.00 8.53 64.93
N TYR A 18 51.24 8.05 65.00
CA TYR A 18 52.00 7.94 66.25
C TYR A 18 52.22 9.31 66.89
N PHE A 19 52.66 10.31 66.13
CA PHE A 19 52.90 11.66 66.63
C PHE A 19 51.63 12.30 67.21
N LEU A 20 50.48 12.17 66.52
CA LEU A 20 49.20 12.70 66.98
C LEU A 20 48.69 11.99 68.23
N LEU A 21 48.76 10.65 68.27
CA LEU A 21 48.31 9.87 69.43
C LEU A 21 49.19 10.13 70.66
N ARG A 22 50.51 10.23 70.48
CA ARG A 22 51.44 10.59 71.55
C ARG A 22 51.17 12.00 72.08
N ARG A 23 50.94 12.98 71.19
CA ARG A 23 50.68 14.38 71.56
C ARG A 23 49.36 14.57 72.30
N HIS A 24 48.29 13.88 71.89
CA HIS A 24 46.95 14.09 72.44
C HIS A 24 46.58 13.14 73.57
N TYR A 25 47.14 11.93 73.61
CA TYR A 25 46.73 10.87 74.54
C TYR A 25 47.90 10.31 75.38
N GLY A 26 49.13 10.83 75.23
CA GLY A 26 50.28 10.42 76.04
C GLY A 26 50.76 8.99 75.78
N ILE A 27 50.42 8.42 74.63
CA ILE A 27 50.69 7.01 74.30
C ILE A 27 52.18 6.81 73.97
N ASP A 28 52.85 5.89 74.66
CA ASP A 28 54.22 5.47 74.36
C ASP A 28 54.30 4.55 73.11
N SER A 29 55.51 4.24 72.65
CA SER A 29 55.71 3.42 71.44
C SER A 29 55.09 2.02 71.56
N ASP A 30 55.15 1.42 72.75
CA ASP A 30 54.74 0.03 72.98
C ASP A 30 53.22 -0.08 73.01
N ASN A 31 52.55 0.91 73.61
CA ASN A 31 51.10 1.03 73.61
C ASN A 31 50.58 1.41 72.23
N PHE A 32 51.28 2.27 71.47
CA PHE A 32 50.93 2.55 70.07
C PHE A 32 51.02 1.29 69.21
N ALA A 33 52.11 0.52 69.31
CA ALA A 33 52.29 -0.71 68.56
C ALA A 33 51.19 -1.76 68.86
N LYS A 34 50.63 -1.77 70.09
CA LYS A 34 49.51 -2.63 70.47
C LYS A 34 48.18 -2.19 69.89
N ILE A 35 47.87 -0.89 69.89
CA ILE A 35 46.55 -0.38 69.46
C ILE A 35 46.48 -0.06 67.95
N PHE A 36 47.61 0.26 67.32
CA PHE A 36 47.65 0.72 65.93
C PHE A 36 47.12 -0.33 64.93
N PRO A 37 47.45 -1.63 65.02
CA PRO A 37 46.85 -2.65 64.15
C PRO A 37 45.33 -2.70 64.25
N SER A 38 44.77 -2.54 65.46
CA SER A 38 43.33 -2.52 65.69
C SER A 38 42.67 -1.29 65.06
N ILE A 39 43.31 -0.10 65.15
CA ILE A 39 42.83 1.12 64.50
C ILE A 39 42.84 0.96 62.97
N VAL A 40 43.93 0.43 62.40
CA VAL A 40 44.04 0.18 60.95
C VAL A 40 42.99 -0.83 60.49
N ALA A 41 42.78 -1.90 61.25
CA ALA A 41 41.74 -2.89 60.96
C ALA A 41 40.33 -2.28 60.98
N ALA A 42 40.03 -1.43 61.98
CA ALA A 42 38.75 -0.72 62.09
C ALA A 42 38.53 0.28 60.94
N LEU A 43 39.56 1.01 60.53
CA LEU A 43 39.46 1.92 59.38
C LEU A 43 39.30 1.16 58.06
N THR A 44 40.00 0.03 57.91
CA THR A 44 39.90 -0.82 56.72
C THR A 44 38.51 -1.45 56.61
N SER A 45 37.94 -1.94 57.72
CA SER A 45 36.59 -2.49 57.73
C SER A 45 35.53 -1.42 57.46
N LEU A 46 35.70 -0.21 58.00
CA LEU A 46 34.82 0.91 57.72
C LEU A 46 34.88 1.32 56.24
N LEU A 47 36.08 1.43 55.66
CA LEU A 47 36.24 1.75 54.24
C LEU A 47 35.61 0.68 53.35
N ALA A 48 35.82 -0.60 53.67
CA ALA A 48 35.19 -1.71 52.95
C ALA A 48 33.66 -1.65 53.05
N ALA A 49 33.11 -1.33 54.22
CA ALA A 49 31.67 -1.15 54.43
C ALA A 49 31.10 0.02 53.61
N VAL A 50 31.81 1.16 53.55
CA VAL A 50 31.41 2.32 52.75
C VAL A 50 31.43 1.98 51.26
N ILE A 51 32.47 1.30 50.76
CA ILE A 51 32.56 0.86 49.36
C ILE A 51 31.41 -0.10 49.03
N ALA A 52 31.16 -1.09 49.90
CA ALA A 52 30.04 -2.02 49.73
C ALA A 52 28.69 -1.29 49.69
N TYR A 53 28.46 -0.35 50.61
CA TYR A 53 27.24 0.45 50.65
C TYR A 53 27.03 1.27 49.37
N VAL A 54 28.08 1.96 48.90
CA VAL A 54 28.02 2.75 47.66
C VAL A 54 27.73 1.86 46.46
N ASN A 55 28.37 0.69 46.38
CA ASN A 55 28.14 -0.26 45.29
C ASN A 55 26.71 -0.82 45.29
N VAL A 56 26.19 -1.21 46.46
CA VAL A 56 24.81 -1.70 46.60
C VAL A 56 23.80 -0.61 46.21
N LYS A 57 24.00 0.63 46.67
CA LYS A 57 23.13 1.75 46.33
C LYS A 57 23.14 2.02 44.83
N ARG A 58 24.33 2.09 44.21
CA ARG A 58 24.47 2.28 42.77
C ARG A 58 23.82 1.15 41.98
N GLN A 59 23.99 -0.09 42.41
CA GLN A 59 23.38 -1.25 41.76
C GLN A 59 21.86 -1.20 41.85
N ALA A 60 21.30 -0.81 43.00
CA ALA A 60 19.85 -0.64 43.16
C ALA A 60 19.30 0.46 42.24
N GLU A 61 19.97 1.61 42.14
CA GLU A 61 19.56 2.70 41.25
C GLU A 61 19.62 2.30 39.77
N LEU A 62 20.68 1.59 39.36
CA LEU A 62 20.81 1.07 37.99
C LEU A 62 19.74 0.02 37.69
N SER A 63 19.48 -0.90 38.63
CA SER A 63 18.43 -1.90 38.48
C SER A 63 17.07 -1.25 38.28
N LEU A 64 16.73 -0.21 39.07
CA LEU A 64 15.48 0.52 38.91
C LEU A 64 15.38 1.23 37.56
N LYS A 65 16.48 1.83 37.06
CA LYS A 65 16.50 2.46 35.73
C LYS A 65 16.28 1.43 34.62
N VAL A 66 16.94 0.27 34.70
CA VAL A 66 16.77 -0.81 33.73
C VAL A 66 15.33 -1.31 33.71
N GLU A 67 14.71 -1.54 34.87
CA GLU A 67 13.32 -1.99 34.93
C GLU A 67 12.34 -0.93 34.38
N ARG A 68 12.58 0.36 34.62
CA ARG A 68 11.80 1.43 33.99
C ARG A 68 11.94 1.43 32.48
N TYR A 69 13.16 1.37 31.95
CA TYR A 69 13.37 1.33 30.51
C TYR A 69 12.75 0.10 29.85
N LYS A 70 12.80 -1.07 30.52
CA LYS A 70 12.11 -2.26 30.03
C LYS A 70 10.60 -2.04 29.97
N ALA A 71 10.00 -1.47 31.02
CA ALA A 71 8.56 -1.20 31.06
C ALA A 71 8.15 -0.19 29.98
N ASP A 72 8.90 0.90 29.82
CA ASP A 72 8.64 1.92 28.80
C ASP A 72 8.76 1.34 27.39
N LEU A 73 9.81 0.56 27.11
CA LEU A 73 10.01 -0.08 25.82
C LEU A 73 8.92 -1.13 25.52
N SER A 74 8.53 -1.95 26.51
CA SER A 74 7.43 -2.89 26.35
C SER A 74 6.12 -2.19 26.01
N LYS A 75 5.86 -1.03 26.64
CA LYS A 75 4.69 -0.22 26.32
C LYS A 75 4.75 0.34 24.90
N GLU A 76 5.88 0.93 24.52
CA GLU A 76 6.07 1.52 23.18
C GLU A 76 5.91 0.47 22.06
N VAL A 77 6.38 -0.76 22.29
CA VAL A 77 6.20 -1.88 21.36
C VAL A 77 4.72 -2.25 21.21
N GLU A 78 3.97 -2.37 22.29
CA GLU A 78 2.54 -2.70 22.23
C GLU A 78 1.72 -1.56 21.61
N ASP A 79 2.02 -0.30 21.96
CA ASP A 79 1.38 0.87 21.36
C ASP A 79 1.62 0.92 19.84
N SER A 80 2.87 0.69 19.40
CA SER A 80 3.24 0.64 17.97
C SER A 80 2.55 -0.51 17.25
N LYS A 81 2.46 -1.68 17.88
CA LYS A 81 1.78 -2.85 17.31
C LYS A 81 0.29 -2.59 17.12
N LEU A 82 -0.35 -1.94 18.09
CA LEU A 82 -1.76 -1.56 17.99
C LEU A 82 -1.98 -0.56 16.85
N GLU A 83 -1.15 0.47 16.75
CA GLU A 83 -1.23 1.48 15.70
C GLU A 83 -1.07 0.86 14.30
N LEU A 84 -0.06 -0.01 14.12
CA LEU A 84 0.16 -0.72 12.86
C LEU A 84 -1.02 -1.64 12.52
N SER A 85 -1.60 -2.33 13.51
CA SER A 85 -2.78 -3.17 13.30
C SER A 85 -3.98 -2.35 12.86
N THR A 86 -4.22 -1.18 13.46
CA THR A 86 -5.30 -0.29 13.05
C THR A 86 -5.10 0.24 11.64
N LYS A 87 -3.88 0.70 11.29
CA LYS A 87 -3.56 1.17 9.95
C LYS A 87 -3.73 0.07 8.90
N LEU A 88 -3.35 -1.17 9.23
CA LEU A 88 -3.53 -2.31 8.34
C LEU A 88 -5.02 -2.58 8.06
N GLU A 89 -5.87 -2.58 9.08
CA GLU A 89 -7.31 -2.81 8.90
C GLU A 89 -7.99 -1.67 8.13
N GLN A 90 -7.58 -0.42 8.35
CA GLN A 90 -8.05 0.71 7.55
C GLN A 90 -7.66 0.56 6.08
N ALA A 91 -6.41 0.20 5.78
CA ALA A 91 -5.96 -0.03 4.42
C ALA A 91 -6.73 -1.16 3.74
N LYS A 92 -6.98 -2.27 4.44
CA LYS A 92 -7.80 -3.38 3.93
C LYS A 92 -9.23 -2.94 3.62
N PHE A 93 -9.84 -2.13 4.49
CA PHE A 93 -11.20 -1.63 4.28
C PHE A 93 -11.30 -0.77 3.02
N VAL A 94 -10.37 0.18 2.84
CA VAL A 94 -10.30 1.03 1.65
C VAL A 94 -10.11 0.20 0.39
N LEU A 95 -9.12 -0.71 0.39
CA LEU A 95 -8.85 -1.58 -0.76
C LEU A 95 -10.05 -2.47 -1.11
N SER A 96 -10.78 -2.98 -0.11
CA SER A 96 -11.99 -3.77 -0.35
C SER A 96 -13.10 -2.94 -0.99
N GLY A 97 -13.25 -1.68 -0.60
CA GLY A 97 -14.19 -0.74 -1.21
C GLY A 97 -13.84 -0.45 -2.67
N ASP A 98 -12.56 -0.17 -2.93
CA ASP A 98 -12.06 0.11 -4.28
C ASP A 98 -12.25 -1.10 -5.21
N ILE A 99 -11.94 -2.32 -4.73
CA ILE A 99 -12.16 -3.55 -5.50
C ILE A 99 -13.64 -3.72 -5.86
N GLU A 100 -14.56 -3.45 -4.94
CA GLU A 100 -15.99 -3.61 -5.21
C GLU A 100 -16.51 -2.56 -6.19
N ALA A 101 -16.05 -1.31 -6.07
CA ALA A 101 -16.36 -0.26 -7.04
C ALA A 101 -15.84 -0.61 -8.45
N LEU A 102 -14.63 -1.17 -8.56
CA LEU A 102 -14.07 -1.63 -9.83
C LEU A 102 -14.89 -2.76 -10.46
N LYS A 103 -15.37 -3.73 -9.67
CA LYS A 103 -16.24 -4.80 -10.17
C LYS A 103 -17.57 -4.29 -10.72
N VAL A 104 -18.20 -3.35 -10.00
CA VAL A 104 -19.45 -2.72 -10.45
C VAL A 104 -19.22 -2.04 -11.78
N ARG A 105 -18.19 -1.20 -11.90
CA ARG A 105 -17.86 -0.52 -13.15
C ARG A 105 -17.59 -1.49 -14.30
N LEU A 106 -16.79 -2.54 -14.06
CA LEU A 106 -16.49 -3.55 -15.07
C LEU A 106 -17.76 -4.29 -15.55
N THR A 107 -18.70 -4.55 -14.64
CA THR A 107 -19.99 -5.18 -14.97
C THR A 107 -20.86 -4.24 -15.80
N GLU A 108 -20.91 -2.96 -15.45
CA GLU A 108 -21.62 -1.94 -16.23
C GLU A 108 -21.04 -1.76 -17.63
N GLU A 109 -19.70 -1.71 -17.75
CA GLU A 109 -18.95 -1.68 -19.02
C GLU A 109 -19.26 -2.92 -19.88
N SER A 110 -19.16 -4.11 -19.29
CA SER A 110 -19.44 -5.37 -20.00
C SER A 110 -20.89 -5.47 -20.47
N ASN A 111 -21.85 -5.00 -19.66
CA ASN A 111 -23.26 -4.95 -20.06
C ASN A 111 -23.49 -3.95 -21.18
N ALA A 112 -22.91 -2.75 -21.09
CA ALA A 112 -23.01 -1.72 -22.12
C ALA A 112 -22.49 -2.24 -23.47
N TYR A 113 -21.34 -2.93 -23.47
CA TYR A 113 -20.80 -3.56 -24.67
C TYR A 113 -21.70 -4.66 -25.22
N SER A 114 -22.19 -5.56 -24.37
CA SER A 114 -23.09 -6.65 -24.79
C SER A 114 -24.35 -6.13 -25.47
N GLU A 115 -24.96 -5.07 -24.92
CA GLU A 115 -26.15 -4.46 -25.52
C GLU A 115 -25.83 -3.73 -26.83
N LEU A 116 -24.71 -3.00 -26.91
CA LEU A 116 -24.26 -2.36 -28.14
C LEU A 116 -23.97 -3.38 -29.25
N LEU A 117 -23.21 -4.43 -28.95
CA LEU A 117 -22.83 -5.46 -29.91
C LEU A 117 -24.08 -6.18 -30.45
N LYS A 118 -25.03 -6.55 -29.58
CA LYS A 118 -26.31 -7.13 -30.02
C LYS A 118 -27.07 -6.19 -30.95
N ALA A 119 -27.14 -4.90 -30.63
CA ALA A 119 -27.82 -3.92 -31.47
C ALA A 119 -27.15 -3.78 -32.85
N MET A 120 -25.81 -3.75 -32.88
CA MET A 120 -25.01 -3.74 -34.10
C MET A 120 -25.29 -4.99 -34.94
N ASP A 121 -25.24 -6.18 -34.34
CA ASP A 121 -25.50 -7.46 -35.02
C ASP A 121 -26.92 -7.51 -35.61
N ILE A 122 -27.94 -7.12 -34.83
CA ILE A 122 -29.33 -7.10 -35.30
C ILE A 122 -29.48 -6.17 -36.50
N PHE A 123 -28.86 -4.98 -36.48
CA PHE A 123 -28.93 -4.06 -37.60
C PHE A 123 -28.17 -4.60 -38.83
N TYR A 124 -26.99 -5.20 -38.64
CA TYR A 124 -26.25 -5.88 -39.71
C TYR A 124 -27.09 -6.95 -40.39
N TYR A 125 -27.70 -7.86 -39.62
CA TYR A 125 -28.52 -8.93 -40.18
C TYR A 125 -29.77 -8.41 -40.89
N ALA A 126 -30.34 -7.29 -40.43
CA ALA A 126 -31.45 -6.65 -41.14
C ALA A 126 -31.00 -6.10 -42.51
N MET A 127 -29.78 -5.58 -42.61
CA MET A 127 -29.20 -5.12 -43.87
C MET A 127 -28.76 -6.27 -44.78
N ALA A 128 -28.22 -7.37 -44.23
CA ALA A 128 -27.83 -8.55 -44.99
C ALA A 128 -28.99 -9.20 -45.78
N LYS A 129 -30.25 -8.99 -45.35
CA LYS A 129 -31.46 -9.38 -46.11
C LYS A 129 -31.58 -8.72 -47.49
N LEU A 130 -30.78 -7.69 -47.77
CA LEU A 130 -30.62 -7.13 -49.12
C LEU A 130 -30.09 -8.17 -50.12
N GLU A 131 -29.22 -9.09 -49.69
CA GLU A 131 -28.72 -10.17 -50.55
C GLU A 131 -29.85 -11.12 -50.95
N GLU A 132 -30.72 -11.45 -50.00
CA GLU A 132 -31.86 -12.34 -50.18
C GLU A 132 -33.04 -11.68 -50.92
N GLY A 133 -33.03 -10.35 -51.06
CA GLY A 133 -34.17 -9.59 -51.59
C GLY A 133 -35.36 -9.52 -50.63
N THR A 134 -35.17 -9.87 -49.36
CA THR A 134 -36.20 -9.88 -48.30
C THR A 134 -36.13 -8.65 -47.39
N TYR A 135 -35.38 -7.62 -47.79
CA TYR A 135 -35.17 -6.38 -47.05
C TYR A 135 -36.48 -5.62 -46.78
N LYS A 136 -36.60 -5.10 -45.56
CA LYS A 136 -37.76 -4.33 -45.10
C LYS A 136 -37.32 -2.98 -44.55
N ALA A 137 -37.51 -1.92 -45.34
CA ALA A 137 -37.08 -0.56 -45.00
C ALA A 137 -37.62 -0.06 -43.65
N LYS A 138 -38.88 -0.38 -43.31
CA LYS A 138 -39.46 0.04 -42.03
C LYS A 138 -38.77 -0.61 -40.83
N GLU A 139 -38.43 -1.89 -40.92
CA GLU A 139 -37.71 -2.60 -39.86
C GLU A 139 -36.29 -2.03 -39.72
N ALA A 140 -35.58 -1.83 -40.83
CA ALA A 140 -34.24 -1.25 -40.84
C ALA A 140 -34.21 0.17 -40.23
N LYS A 141 -35.19 1.02 -40.53
CA LYS A 141 -35.32 2.35 -39.93
C LYS A 141 -35.52 2.29 -38.41
N THR A 142 -36.39 1.41 -37.93
CA THR A 142 -36.58 1.24 -36.47
C THR A 142 -35.30 0.77 -35.78
N LEU A 143 -34.51 -0.09 -36.43
CA LEU A 143 -33.23 -0.55 -35.90
C LEU A 143 -32.16 0.55 -35.91
N ASP A 144 -32.12 1.38 -36.94
CA ASP A 144 -31.24 2.56 -37.02
C ASP A 144 -31.55 3.56 -35.90
N ASP A 145 -32.83 3.90 -35.70
CA ASP A 145 -33.27 4.75 -34.59
C ASP A 145 -32.88 4.14 -33.22
N SER A 146 -33.02 2.82 -33.09
CA SER A 146 -32.64 2.09 -31.87
C SER A 146 -31.13 2.12 -31.64
N LEU A 147 -30.31 1.92 -32.68
CA LEU A 147 -28.85 1.96 -32.58
C LEU A 147 -28.37 3.36 -32.20
N GLY A 148 -28.98 4.41 -32.76
CA GLY A 148 -28.74 5.78 -32.34
C GLY A 148 -29.09 6.01 -30.86
N SER A 149 -30.18 5.40 -30.39
CA SER A 149 -30.53 5.44 -28.97
C SER A 149 -29.54 4.67 -28.08
N PHE A 150 -28.78 3.71 -28.61
CA PHE A 150 -27.76 2.97 -27.86
C PHE A 150 -26.40 3.67 -27.79
N SER A 151 -26.17 4.72 -28.59
CA SER A 151 -24.91 5.49 -28.60
C SER A 151 -24.51 6.04 -27.21
N TYR A 152 -25.46 6.24 -26.28
CA TYR A 152 -25.11 6.67 -24.92
C TYR A 152 -24.26 5.64 -24.16
N TYR A 153 -24.33 4.35 -24.51
CA TYR A 153 -23.49 3.33 -23.91
C TYR A 153 -22.01 3.53 -24.22
N LEU A 154 -21.67 4.25 -25.30
CA LEU A 154 -20.27 4.60 -25.61
C LEU A 154 -19.62 5.46 -24.53
N TYR A 155 -20.39 6.28 -23.79
CA TYR A 155 -19.86 7.05 -22.66
C TYR A 155 -19.41 6.16 -21.49
N ARG A 156 -19.90 4.92 -21.45
CA ARG A 156 -19.48 3.93 -20.46
C ARG A 156 -18.33 3.06 -20.94
N LEU A 157 -17.95 3.16 -22.22
CA LEU A 157 -16.84 2.41 -22.79
C LEU A 157 -15.61 3.30 -22.92
N ASN A 158 -14.47 2.68 -23.24
CA ASN A 158 -13.27 3.40 -23.60
C ASN A 158 -13.51 4.30 -24.82
N GLU A 159 -12.88 5.47 -24.84
CA GLU A 159 -12.93 6.42 -25.95
C GLU A 159 -12.46 5.79 -27.27
N ALA A 160 -11.55 4.81 -27.22
CA ALA A 160 -11.09 4.05 -28.40
C ALA A 160 -12.21 3.23 -29.07
N CYS A 161 -13.27 2.85 -28.35
CA CYS A 161 -14.40 2.11 -28.92
C CYS A 161 -15.34 3.01 -29.74
N ARG A 162 -15.28 4.34 -29.55
CA ARG A 162 -16.21 5.27 -30.18
C ARG A 162 -16.00 5.40 -31.69
N PRO A 163 -14.79 5.71 -32.21
CA PRO A 163 -14.60 5.86 -33.66
C PRO A 163 -15.04 4.66 -34.51
N PRO A 164 -14.68 3.40 -34.19
CA PRO A 164 -15.10 2.26 -35.00
C PRO A 164 -16.61 2.01 -34.92
N PHE A 165 -17.24 2.27 -33.77
CA PHE A 165 -18.70 2.21 -33.66
C PHE A 165 -19.38 3.27 -34.53
N GLU A 166 -18.93 4.53 -34.46
CA GLU A 166 -19.50 5.64 -35.23
C GLU A 166 -19.36 5.37 -36.73
N GLN A 167 -18.20 4.91 -37.18
CA GLN A 167 -17.96 4.52 -38.58
C GLN A 167 -18.85 3.36 -39.03
N TYR A 168 -18.99 2.33 -38.20
CA TYR A 168 -19.89 1.21 -38.44
C TYR A 168 -21.35 1.68 -38.61
N TRP A 169 -21.83 2.50 -37.68
CA TRP A 169 -23.20 2.99 -37.68
C TRP A 169 -23.46 3.92 -38.87
N GLU A 170 -22.59 4.91 -39.10
CA GLU A 170 -22.68 5.82 -40.24
C GLU A 170 -22.75 5.06 -41.57
N ARG A 171 -21.98 3.97 -41.70
CA ARG A 171 -21.97 3.18 -42.94
C ARG A 171 -23.26 2.41 -43.14
N LEU A 172 -23.81 1.77 -42.11
CA LEU A 172 -25.12 1.10 -42.19
C LEU A 172 -26.26 2.09 -42.42
N HIS A 173 -26.21 3.24 -41.74
CA HIS A 173 -27.15 4.34 -41.91
C HIS A 173 -27.17 4.84 -43.35
N PHE A 174 -25.98 5.08 -43.93
CA PHE A 174 -25.84 5.47 -45.34
C PHE A 174 -26.48 4.45 -46.29
N ILE A 175 -26.24 3.15 -46.11
CA ILE A 175 -26.84 2.12 -46.97
C ILE A 175 -28.36 2.13 -46.85
N ARG A 176 -28.89 2.24 -45.62
CA ARG A 176 -30.33 2.35 -45.38
C ARG A 176 -30.93 3.51 -46.17
N GLU A 177 -30.38 4.72 -46.03
CA GLU A 177 -30.87 5.91 -46.73
C GLU A 177 -30.84 5.73 -48.24
N ARG A 178 -29.72 5.24 -48.78
CA ARG A 178 -29.60 5.00 -50.22
C ARG A 178 -30.55 3.92 -50.73
N CYS A 179 -30.90 2.92 -49.91
CA CYS A 179 -31.90 1.92 -50.27
C CYS A 179 -33.32 2.48 -50.42
N GLU A 180 -33.61 3.66 -49.87
CA GLU A 180 -34.89 4.36 -50.07
C GLU A 180 -34.96 5.01 -51.47
N ASP A 181 -33.82 5.43 -52.02
CA ASP A 181 -33.72 6.05 -53.35
C ASP A 181 -33.66 5.03 -54.51
N LEU A 182 -33.23 3.80 -54.24
CA LEU A 182 -33.04 2.76 -55.26
C LEU A 182 -34.35 2.05 -55.60
N ALA A 183 -34.62 1.91 -56.89
CA ALA A 183 -35.90 1.39 -57.39
C ALA A 183 -35.96 -0.14 -57.39
N THR A 184 -34.84 -0.80 -57.66
CA THR A 184 -34.77 -2.26 -57.85
C THR A 184 -34.10 -2.97 -56.68
N VAL A 185 -34.36 -4.28 -56.56
CA VAL A 185 -33.69 -5.14 -55.56
C VAL A 185 -32.22 -5.32 -55.91
N GLU A 186 -31.92 -5.50 -57.19
CA GLU A 186 -30.56 -5.64 -57.73
C GLU A 186 -29.66 -4.45 -57.39
N GLU A 187 -30.11 -3.21 -57.60
CA GLU A 187 -29.33 -2.01 -57.24
C GLU A 187 -28.99 -1.97 -55.73
N LYS A 188 -29.94 -2.35 -54.88
CA LYS A 188 -29.72 -2.37 -53.42
C LYS A 188 -28.76 -3.48 -53.01
N ARG A 189 -28.83 -4.63 -53.68
CA ARG A 189 -27.88 -5.75 -53.49
C ARG A 189 -26.47 -5.33 -53.89
N GLU A 190 -26.30 -4.66 -55.04
CA GLU A 190 -25.00 -4.16 -55.50
C GLU A 190 -24.41 -3.15 -54.51
N LEU A 191 -25.23 -2.22 -54.01
CA LEU A 191 -24.82 -1.28 -52.97
C LEU A 191 -24.34 -2.02 -51.71
N TRP A 192 -25.09 -2.99 -51.20
CA TRP A 192 -24.68 -3.80 -50.05
C TRP A 192 -23.37 -4.54 -50.29
N GLN A 193 -23.24 -5.24 -51.43
CA GLN A 193 -22.03 -6.00 -51.78
C GLN A 193 -20.79 -5.11 -51.88
N SER A 194 -20.95 -3.86 -52.34
CA SER A 194 -19.84 -2.90 -52.43
C SER A 194 -19.36 -2.38 -51.07
N THR A 195 -20.16 -2.54 -50.01
CA THR A 195 -19.95 -1.90 -48.70
C THR A 195 -19.80 -2.88 -47.53
N VAL A 196 -20.29 -4.12 -47.66
CA VAL A 196 -20.32 -5.12 -46.58
C VAL A 196 -18.93 -5.42 -45.99
N ARG A 197 -17.87 -5.37 -46.81
CA ARG A 197 -16.51 -5.59 -46.34
C ARG A 197 -16.05 -4.49 -45.38
N GLU A 198 -16.33 -3.24 -45.72
CA GLU A 198 -15.96 -2.08 -44.91
C GLU A 198 -16.71 -2.11 -43.55
N ILE A 199 -17.98 -2.51 -43.56
CA ILE A 199 -18.77 -2.70 -42.33
C ILE A 199 -18.17 -3.80 -41.45
N ALA A 200 -17.75 -4.91 -42.06
CA ALA A 200 -17.12 -6.01 -41.34
C ALA A 200 -15.78 -5.58 -40.71
N ASP A 201 -15.00 -4.75 -41.41
CA ASP A 201 -13.75 -4.19 -40.90
C ASP A 201 -14.02 -3.27 -39.69
N TYR A 202 -14.99 -2.34 -39.77
CA TYR A 202 -15.35 -1.48 -38.62
C TYR A 202 -15.89 -2.28 -37.43
N HIS A 203 -16.67 -3.33 -37.68
CA HIS A 203 -17.13 -4.24 -36.63
C HIS A 203 -15.95 -4.94 -35.94
N ALA A 204 -14.99 -5.46 -36.72
CA ALA A 204 -13.80 -6.10 -36.18
C ALA A 204 -12.95 -5.12 -35.34
N ASP A 205 -12.80 -3.88 -35.80
CA ASP A 205 -12.08 -2.83 -35.08
C ASP A 205 -12.77 -2.46 -33.76
N PHE A 206 -14.11 -2.39 -33.73
CA PHE A 206 -14.87 -2.17 -32.50
C PHE A 206 -14.65 -3.29 -31.48
N VAL A 207 -14.73 -4.55 -31.93
CA VAL A 207 -14.46 -5.72 -31.08
C VAL A 207 -13.02 -5.73 -30.59
N ALA A 208 -12.06 -5.34 -31.43
CA ALA A 208 -10.65 -5.24 -31.06
C ALA A 208 -10.41 -4.17 -30.00
N ALA A 209 -10.96 -2.96 -30.18
CA ALA A 209 -10.85 -1.85 -29.23
C ALA A 209 -11.43 -2.21 -27.86
N PHE A 210 -12.57 -2.91 -27.84
CA PHE A 210 -13.16 -3.39 -26.58
C PHE A 210 -12.30 -4.45 -25.89
N ASN A 211 -11.77 -5.42 -26.64
CA ASN A 211 -10.90 -6.45 -26.07
C ASN A 211 -9.59 -5.86 -25.52
N GLU A 212 -9.05 -4.84 -26.17
CA GLU A 212 -7.88 -4.11 -25.68
C GLU A 212 -8.18 -3.40 -24.37
N HIS A 213 -9.32 -2.72 -24.27
CA HIS A 213 -9.76 -2.08 -23.03
C HIS A 213 -9.87 -3.08 -21.85
N HIS A 214 -10.44 -4.27 -22.10
CA HIS A 214 -10.52 -5.31 -21.07
C HIS A 214 -9.15 -5.87 -20.65
N ARG A 215 -8.17 -5.92 -21.57
CA ARG A 215 -6.80 -6.39 -21.27
C ARG A 215 -5.98 -5.36 -20.53
N ALA A 216 -6.11 -4.08 -20.88
CA ALA A 216 -5.37 -3.00 -20.28
C ALA A 216 -5.82 -2.72 -18.83
N GLY A 217 -7.05 -3.11 -18.51
CA GLY A 217 -7.61 -3.01 -17.17
C GLY A 217 -8.11 -1.60 -16.85
N PRO A 218 -8.84 -1.46 -15.74
CA PRO A 218 -9.37 -0.16 -15.33
C PRO A 218 -8.24 0.80 -14.90
N GLY A 219 -7.80 1.69 -15.79
CA GLY A 219 -6.85 2.77 -15.46
C GLY A 219 -5.74 3.07 -16.48
N SER A 220 -5.74 2.39 -17.63
CA SER A 220 -4.87 2.70 -18.78
C SER A 220 -5.42 3.82 -19.65
#